data_AF-A0A965TRG0-F1
#
_entry.id   AF-A0A965TRG0-F1
#
_cell.length_a   1.000
_cell.length_b   1.000
_cell.length_c   1.000
_cell.angle_alpha   90.00
_cell.angle_beta   90.00
_cell.angle_gamma   90.00
#
_symmetry.space_group_name_H-M   'P 1'
#
loop_
_entity.id
_entity.type
_entity.pdbx_description
1 polymer ?
#
loop_
_entity_poly.entity_id
_entity_poly.type
_entity_poly.pdbx_seq_one_letter_code
_entity_poly.pdbx_strand_id
1 'polypeptide(L)'
;IQSVLDLVEFEKQLEGADLVITGEGKIDGQSLRGKVVAGIAERAKKQAVPVLVIVGAIGEEAEKAYDLGVSAIFSINRAAMPFEESRHHSKENLALTIDSLMRFQRLFDR
;
A
#
# COMPACT_ATOMS: atom_id res chain seq x y z
N ILE A 1 9.41 4.67 -11.74
CA ILE A 1 9.40 3.61 -10.70
C ILE A 1 10.16 2.36 -11.13
N GLN A 2 9.95 1.82 -12.34
CA GLN A 2 10.57 0.56 -12.78
C GLN A 2 12.09 0.54 -12.58
N SER A 3 12.81 1.57 -13.04
CA SER A 3 14.26 1.68 -12.83
C SER A 3 14.70 1.71 -11.36
N VAL A 4 13.85 2.22 -10.45
CA VAL A 4 14.13 2.20 -9.01
C VAL A 4 13.97 0.79 -8.46
N LEU A 5 12.90 0.08 -8.87
CA LEU A 5 12.67 -1.31 -8.46
C LEU A 5 13.77 -2.24 -9.00
N ASP A 6 14.25 -1.99 -10.22
CA ASP A 6 15.40 -2.70 -10.79
C ASP A 6 16.68 -2.41 -9.98
N LEU A 7 16.93 -1.14 -9.65
CA LEU A 7 18.11 -0.71 -8.91
C LEU A 7 18.19 -1.34 -7.51
N VAL A 8 17.05 -1.48 -6.82
CA VAL A 8 17.00 -2.09 -5.48
C VAL A 8 16.84 -3.62 -5.53
N GLU A 9 16.91 -4.20 -6.73
CA GLU A 9 16.72 -5.64 -6.96
C GLU A 9 15.42 -6.16 -6.32
N PHE A 10 14.31 -5.42 -6.52
CA PHE A 10 13.06 -5.65 -5.81
C PHE A 10 12.56 -7.09 -5.92
N GLU A 11 12.68 -7.72 -7.08
CA GLU A 11 12.32 -9.13 -7.29
C GLU A 11 13.05 -10.09 -6.36
N LYS A 12 14.33 -9.82 -6.03
CA LYS A 12 15.07 -10.65 -5.06
C LYS A 12 14.58 -10.40 -3.64
N GLN A 13 14.16 -9.18 -3.33
CA GLN A 13 13.59 -8.83 -2.01
C GLN A 13 12.22 -9.48 -1.78
N LEU A 14 11.52 -9.89 -2.84
CA LEU A 14 10.26 -10.63 -2.76
C LEU A 14 10.45 -12.12 -2.43
N GLU A 15 11.65 -12.68 -2.63
CA GLU A 15 11.91 -14.10 -2.38
C GLU A 15 11.73 -14.42 -0.88
N GLY A 16 10.73 -15.25 -0.58
CA GLY A 16 10.39 -15.63 0.79
C GLY A 16 9.60 -14.57 1.58
N ALA A 17 9.17 -13.48 0.94
CA ALA A 17 8.32 -12.49 1.58
C ALA A 17 6.87 -12.99 1.68
N ASP A 18 6.28 -12.92 2.87
CA ASP A 18 4.87 -13.27 3.08
C ASP A 18 3.91 -12.15 2.67
N LEU A 19 4.38 -10.89 2.70
CA LEU A 19 3.57 -9.70 2.46
C LEU A 19 4.44 -8.52 2.04
N VAL A 20 3.98 -7.76 1.04
CA VAL A 20 4.52 -6.43 0.73
C VAL A 20 3.60 -5.36 1.30
N ILE A 21 4.16 -4.43 2.07
CA ILE A 21 3.46 -3.22 2.51
C ILE A 21 4.02 -2.03 1.75
N THR A 22 3.15 -1.27 1.09
CA THR A 22 3.53 -0.05 0.37
C THR A 22 2.48 1.05 0.54
N GLY A 23 2.72 2.21 -0.05
CA GLY A 23 1.82 3.34 0.09
C GLY A 23 2.23 4.57 -0.71
N GLU A 24 1.31 5.52 -0.80
CA GLU A 24 1.54 6.86 -1.31
C GLU A 24 0.54 7.84 -0.66
N GLY A 25 0.66 9.14 -0.92
CA GLY A 25 -0.23 10.13 -0.29
C GLY A 25 -1.71 9.93 -0.62
N LYS A 26 -2.02 9.62 -1.87
CA LYS A 26 -3.38 9.33 -2.35
C LYS A 26 -3.33 8.30 -3.47
N ILE A 27 -4.18 7.29 -3.38
CA ILE A 27 -4.45 6.35 -4.48
C ILE A 27 -5.76 6.73 -5.18
N ASP A 28 -5.71 6.81 -6.50
CA ASP A 28 -6.87 7.01 -7.39
C ASP A 28 -6.56 6.41 -8.77
N GLY A 29 -7.50 6.51 -9.71
CA GLY A 29 -7.31 6.00 -11.08
C GLY A 29 -6.05 6.54 -11.78
N GLN A 30 -5.51 7.70 -11.38
CA GLN A 30 -4.25 8.20 -11.94
C GLN A 30 -3.03 7.44 -11.40
N SER A 31 -3.08 6.99 -10.14
CA SER A 31 -2.00 6.21 -9.54
C SER A 31 -1.74 4.87 -10.23
N LEU A 32 -2.77 4.35 -10.89
CA LEU A 32 -2.70 3.10 -11.64
C LEU A 32 -1.88 3.22 -12.93
N ARG A 33 -1.58 4.44 -13.39
CA ARG A 33 -0.83 4.71 -14.62
C ARG A 33 0.68 4.79 -14.38
N GLY A 34 1.24 3.80 -13.69
CA GLY A 34 2.70 3.65 -13.54
C GLY A 34 3.33 4.39 -12.35
N LYS A 35 2.55 4.71 -11.31
CA LYS A 35 3.12 5.16 -10.03
C LYS A 35 3.69 3.99 -9.21
N VAL A 36 4.19 4.32 -8.01
CA VAL A 36 4.84 3.41 -7.06
C VAL A 36 4.00 2.15 -6.80
N VAL A 37 2.73 2.34 -6.44
CA VAL A 37 1.82 1.24 -6.10
C VAL A 37 1.62 0.28 -7.26
N ALA A 38 1.37 0.79 -8.47
CA ALA A 38 1.19 -0.04 -9.66
C ALA A 38 2.44 -0.90 -9.96
N GLY A 39 3.63 -0.28 -9.96
CA GLY A 39 4.87 -1.00 -10.23
C GLY A 39 5.20 -2.07 -9.20
N ILE A 40 4.93 -1.81 -7.92
CA ILE A 40 5.09 -2.80 -6.84
C ILE A 40 4.08 -3.94 -6.99
N ALA A 41 2.80 -3.62 -7.18
CA ALA A 41 1.73 -4.60 -7.32
C ALA A 41 1.96 -5.56 -8.49
N GLU A 42 2.34 -5.04 -9.65
CA GLU A 42 2.62 -5.85 -10.84
C GLU A 42 3.79 -6.82 -10.63
N ARG A 43 4.86 -6.40 -9.93
CA ARG A 43 6.03 -7.24 -9.66
C ARG A 43 5.74 -8.29 -8.58
N ALA A 44 5.09 -7.90 -7.49
CA ALA A 44 4.70 -8.80 -6.41
C ALA A 44 3.71 -9.88 -6.89
N LYS A 45 2.74 -9.50 -7.73
CA LYS A 45 1.76 -10.42 -8.33
C LYS A 45 2.43 -11.57 -9.10
N LYS A 46 3.54 -11.31 -9.81
CA LYS A 46 4.29 -12.34 -10.56
C LYS A 46 4.90 -13.41 -9.66
N GLN A 47 5.18 -13.08 -8.40
CA GLN A 47 5.71 -14.01 -7.40
C GLN A 47 4.65 -14.50 -6.41
N ALA A 48 3.37 -14.19 -6.66
CA ALA A 48 2.25 -14.51 -5.79
C ALA A 48 2.38 -13.98 -4.35
N VAL A 49 3.12 -12.88 -4.15
CA VAL A 49 3.24 -12.20 -2.86
C VAL A 49 2.11 -11.18 -2.73
N PRO A 50 1.27 -11.22 -1.67
CA PRO A 50 0.18 -10.28 -1.48
C PRO A 50 0.71 -8.85 -1.22
N VAL A 51 -0.07 -7.85 -1.61
CA VAL A 51 0.29 -6.43 -1.49
C VAL A 51 -0.76 -5.66 -0.70
N LEU A 52 -0.34 -5.11 0.43
CA LEU A 52 -1.12 -4.22 1.28
C LEU A 52 -0.73 -2.77 1.01
N VAL A 53 -1.69 -1.96 0.57
CA VAL A 53 -1.49 -0.55 0.28
C VAL A 53 -2.07 0.32 1.38
N ILE A 54 -1.27 1.23 1.92
CA ILE A 54 -1.67 2.14 3.00
C ILE A 54 -1.46 3.59 2.54
N VAL A 55 -2.53 4.39 2.57
CA VAL A 55 -2.56 5.71 1.92
C VAL A 55 -3.13 6.78 2.83
N GLY A 56 -2.83 8.05 2.52
CA GLY A 56 -3.52 9.18 3.12
C GLY A 56 -5.00 9.24 2.70
N ALA A 57 -5.26 9.18 1.39
CA ALA A 57 -6.60 9.26 0.83
C ALA A 57 -6.86 8.17 -0.22
N ILE A 58 -8.11 7.71 -0.29
CA ILE A 58 -8.62 6.82 -1.33
C ILE A 58 -9.55 7.66 -2.20
N GLY A 59 -9.18 7.82 -3.46
CA GLY A 59 -9.96 8.58 -4.45
C GLY A 59 -10.76 7.68 -5.38
N GLU A 60 -11.37 8.31 -6.38
CA GLU A 60 -12.15 7.61 -7.40
C GLU A 60 -11.32 6.55 -8.12
N GLU A 61 -11.97 5.44 -8.44
CA GLU A 61 -11.40 4.30 -9.17
C GLU A 61 -10.20 3.59 -8.50
N ALA A 62 -9.92 3.85 -7.22
CA ALA A 62 -8.84 3.18 -6.49
C ALA A 62 -8.97 1.64 -6.50
N GLU A 63 -10.20 1.12 -6.51
CA GLU A 63 -10.53 -0.31 -6.59
C GLU A 63 -9.90 -1.00 -7.81
N LYS A 64 -9.69 -0.28 -8.93
CA LYS A 64 -9.00 -0.85 -10.12
C LYS A 64 -7.55 -1.26 -9.81
N ALA A 65 -6.97 -0.85 -8.69
CA ALA A 65 -5.68 -1.35 -8.23
C ALA A 65 -5.68 -2.85 -7.96
N TYR A 66 -6.84 -3.44 -7.64
CA TYR A 66 -6.96 -4.88 -7.43
C TYR A 66 -6.66 -5.67 -8.71
N ASP A 67 -7.01 -5.14 -9.88
CA ASP A 67 -6.66 -5.76 -11.17
C ASP A 67 -5.14 -5.84 -11.38
N LEU A 68 -4.40 -4.86 -10.84
CA LEU A 68 -2.94 -4.80 -10.89
C LEU A 68 -2.24 -5.73 -9.88
N GLY A 69 -2.98 -6.34 -8.95
CA GLY A 69 -2.43 -7.25 -7.94
C GLY A 69 -2.32 -6.67 -6.54
N VAL A 70 -2.90 -5.49 -6.27
CA VAL A 70 -3.12 -5.05 -4.89
C VAL A 70 -4.07 -6.06 -4.21
N SER A 71 -3.80 -6.41 -2.95
CA SER A 71 -4.64 -7.33 -2.17
C SER A 71 -5.60 -6.58 -1.25
N ALA A 72 -5.18 -5.45 -0.67
CA ALA A 72 -6.04 -4.60 0.15
C ALA A 72 -5.55 -3.14 0.17
N ILE A 73 -6.46 -2.20 0.43
CA ILE A 73 -6.19 -0.76 0.50
C ILE A 73 -6.76 -0.23 1.83
N PHE A 74 -5.95 0.51 2.59
CA PHE A 74 -6.36 1.16 3.83
C PHE A 74 -5.99 2.64 3.83
N SER A 75 -6.89 3.48 4.35
CA SER A 75 -6.56 4.87 4.68
C SER A 75 -6.01 4.95 6.10
N ILE A 76 -5.03 5.82 6.32
CA ILE A 76 -4.54 6.13 7.67
C ILE A 76 -5.45 7.08 8.44
N ASN A 77 -6.35 7.80 7.76
CA ASN A 77 -7.18 8.81 8.40
C ASN A 77 -8.24 8.17 9.32
N ARG A 78 -8.14 8.45 10.62
CA ARG A 78 -9.00 7.83 11.66
C ARG A 78 -10.31 8.56 11.89
N ALA A 79 -10.39 9.83 11.52
CA ALA A 79 -11.59 10.66 11.63
C ALA A 79 -11.70 11.57 10.41
N ALA A 80 -12.94 11.94 10.06
CA ALA A 80 -13.19 12.90 8.99
C ALA A 80 -12.77 14.30 9.45
N MET A 81 -11.81 14.90 8.74
CA MET A 81 -11.32 16.26 9.01
C MET A 81 -10.73 16.88 7.74
N PRO A 82 -10.58 18.22 7.67
CA PRO A 82 -9.91 18.89 6.56
C PRO A 82 -8.45 18.44 6.39
N PHE A 83 -7.94 18.47 5.16
CA PHE A 83 -6.55 18.09 4.88
C PHE A 83 -5.51 18.93 5.65
N GLU A 84 -5.79 20.22 5.83
CA GLU A 84 -4.93 21.12 6.60
C GLU A 84 -4.74 20.68 8.04
N GLU A 85 -5.70 19.94 8.61
CA GLU A 85 -5.59 19.33 9.94
C GLU A 85 -5.02 17.91 9.84
N SER A 86 -5.56 17.07 8.96
CA SER A 86 -5.20 15.64 8.88
C SER A 86 -3.72 15.42 8.58
N ARG A 87 -3.10 16.28 7.77
CA ARG A 87 -1.69 16.17 7.37
C ARG A 87 -0.75 16.15 8.57
N HIS A 88 -1.08 16.86 9.64
CA HIS A 88 -0.25 16.94 10.85
C HIS A 88 -0.27 15.64 11.67
N HIS A 89 -1.29 14.80 11.48
CA HIS A 89 -1.42 13.51 12.17
C HIS A 89 -0.87 12.33 11.37
N SER A 90 -0.40 12.53 10.12
CA SER A 90 -0.05 11.45 9.19
C SER A 90 0.90 10.40 9.80
N LYS A 91 1.93 10.83 10.53
CA LYS A 91 2.92 9.93 11.15
C LYS A 91 2.27 9.04 12.23
N GLU A 92 1.50 9.64 13.13
CA GLU A 92 0.81 8.94 14.21
C GLU A 92 -0.27 8.00 13.65
N ASN A 93 -1.08 8.50 12.73
CA ASN A 93 -2.13 7.75 12.07
C ASN A 93 -1.61 6.54 11.30
N LEU A 94 -0.49 6.68 10.59
CA LEU A 94 0.18 5.55 9.93
C LEU A 94 0.60 4.48 10.93
N ALA A 95 1.27 4.89 12.03
CA ALA A 95 1.72 3.95 13.07
C ALA A 95 0.55 3.19 13.70
N LEU A 96 -0.54 3.88 14.05
CA LEU A 96 -1.73 3.26 14.63
C LEU A 96 -2.46 2.35 13.64
N THR A 97 -2.46 2.69 12.35
CA THR A 97 -3.07 1.87 11.29
C THR A 97 -2.28 0.58 11.10
N ILE A 98 -0.96 0.66 11.03
CA ILE A 98 -0.07 -0.51 10.97
C ILE A 98 -0.23 -1.38 12.22
N ASP A 99 -0.21 -0.80 13.42
CA ASP A 99 -0.40 -1.55 14.67
C ASP A 99 -1.72 -2.35 14.65
N SER A 100 -2.80 -1.74 14.18
CA SER A 100 -4.11 -2.40 14.07
C SER A 100 -4.08 -3.55 13.06
N LEU A 101 -3.45 -3.35 11.90
CA LEU A 101 -3.33 -4.37 10.85
C LEU A 101 -2.46 -5.55 11.27
N MET A 102 -1.34 -5.29 11.96
CA MET A 102 -0.47 -6.34 12.49
C MET A 102 -1.16 -7.13 13.61
N ARG A 103 -1.95 -6.47 14.47
CA ARG A 103 -2.79 -7.18 15.45
C ARG A 103 -3.83 -8.07 14.79
N PHE A 104 -4.45 -7.59 13.71
CA PHE A 104 -5.41 -8.37 12.93
C PHE A 104 -4.75 -9.59 12.26
N GLN A 105 -3.60 -9.41 11.63
CA GLN A 105 -2.85 -10.50 10.97
C GLN A 105 -2.49 -11.62 11.97
N ARG A 106 -2.03 -11.26 13.18
CA ARG A 106 -1.68 -12.22 14.24
C ARG A 106 -2.82 -13.14 14.66
N LEU A 107 -4.08 -12.81 14.36
CA LEU A 107 -5.21 -13.70 14.63
C LEU A 107 -5.19 -14.96 13.74
N PHE A 108 -4.46 -14.90 12.63
CA PHE A 108 -4.40 -15.94 11.60
C PHE A 108 -3.02 -16.59 11.47
N ASP A 109 -1.99 -16.03 12.08
CA ASP A 109 -0.67 -16.66 12.22
C ASP A 109 -0.82 -17.88 13.15
N ARG A 110 -0.74 -19.08 12.58
CA ARG A 110 -0.74 -20.36 13.31
C ARG A 110 0.68 -20.88 13.47
#